data_AF-A0A8B6GR21-F1
#
_entry.id   AF-A0A8B6GR21-F1
#
_cell.length_a   1.000
_cell.length_b   1.000
_cell.length_c   1.000
_cell.angle_alpha   90.00
_cell.angle_beta   90.00
_cell.angle_gamma   90.00
#
_symmetry.space_group_name_H-M   'P 1'
#
loop_
_entity.id
_entity.type
_entity.pdbx_description
1 polymer ?
#
loop_
_entity_poly.entity_id
_entity_poly.type
_entity_poly.pdbx_seq_one_letter_code
_entity_poly.pdbx_strand_id
1 'polypeptide(L)'
;MSHYNFKKITVVPPSKDFIDIVLSKTQRKTPTVIHKQYRIGRIRHFYMRKVKFAQQTFHDKLTQILTDFPKLEEVHPFYADLMNVLYDKDHYKLALGQINTARHLVDNVAKDYSRLLKYGDSLYRCKQLKKAALGRMCTIMKRQKQSLEYLEQVRQHLSRLPSIDPNTRTLLICGFPNVGKSSFINK
;
A
#
# COMPACT_ATOMS: atom_id res chain seq x y z
N MET A 1 -27.40 9.00 2.46
CA MET A 1 -25.96 8.84 2.81
C MET A 1 -25.24 8.66 1.49
N SER A 2 -24.20 9.42 1.19
CA SER A 2 -23.51 9.21 -0.10
C SER A 2 -22.93 7.81 -0.16
N HIS A 3 -23.24 7.09 -1.25
CA HIS A 3 -22.84 5.69 -1.41
C HIS A 3 -21.31 5.49 -1.42
N TYR A 4 -20.54 6.54 -1.74
CA TYR A 4 -19.08 6.46 -1.88
C TYR A 4 -18.39 7.63 -1.17
N ASN A 5 -17.51 7.31 -0.21
CA ASN A 5 -16.68 8.29 0.52
C ASN A 5 -15.20 8.10 0.20
N PHE A 6 -14.73 8.80 -0.84
CA PHE A 6 -13.34 8.76 -1.29
C PHE A 6 -12.36 9.53 -0.38
N LYS A 7 -12.84 10.15 0.70
CA LYS A 7 -11.98 10.89 1.66
C LYS A 7 -11.35 9.98 2.73
N LYS A 8 -11.82 8.74 2.87
CA LYS A 8 -11.34 7.79 3.89
C LYS A 8 -10.08 7.02 3.50
N ILE A 9 -9.56 7.22 2.28
CA ILE A 9 -8.38 6.50 1.78
C ILE A 9 -7.14 7.00 2.52
N THR A 10 -6.38 6.08 3.13
CA THR A 10 -5.15 6.44 3.82
C THR A 10 -4.06 6.95 2.88
N VAL A 11 -3.19 7.83 3.39
CA VAL A 11 -2.08 8.39 2.63
C VAL A 11 -1.13 7.29 2.18
N VAL A 12 -0.79 7.28 0.89
CA VAL A 12 0.15 6.32 0.29
C VAL A 12 1.54 6.96 0.30
N PRO A 13 2.44 6.54 1.20
CA PRO A 13 3.77 7.13 1.25
C PRO A 13 4.62 6.69 0.05
N PRO A 14 5.59 7.52 -0.39
CA PRO A 14 6.52 7.13 -1.43
C PRO A 14 7.37 5.93 -0.98
N SER A 15 7.92 5.19 -1.95
CA SER A 15 8.64 3.94 -1.70
C SER A 15 9.75 4.05 -0.64
N LYS A 16 10.52 5.15 -0.64
CA LYS A 16 11.59 5.39 0.33
C LYS A 16 11.03 5.51 1.76
N ASP A 17 10.06 6.40 1.95
CA ASP A 17 9.44 6.63 3.25
C ASP A 17 8.70 5.39 3.75
N PHE A 18 8.07 4.65 2.83
CA PHE A 18 7.45 3.37 3.15
C PHE A 18 8.47 2.42 3.80
N ILE A 19 9.63 2.25 3.17
CA ILE A 19 10.72 1.39 3.68
C ILE A 19 11.21 1.90 5.04
N ASP A 20 11.45 3.20 5.16
CA ASP A 20 11.97 3.80 6.39
C ASP A 20 10.99 3.64 7.56
N ILE A 21 9.69 3.82 7.32
CA ILE A 21 8.62 3.58 8.31
C ILE A 21 8.66 2.12 8.78
N VAL A 22 8.74 1.15 7.86
CA VAL A 22 8.71 -0.28 8.22
C VAL A 22 9.97 -0.70 8.97
N LEU A 23 11.15 -0.28 8.52
CA LEU A 23 12.40 -0.61 9.18
C LEU A 23 12.51 0.05 10.56
N SER A 24 12.11 1.32 10.67
CA SER A 24 12.04 2.05 11.94
C SER A 24 11.09 1.38 12.93
N LYS A 25 9.88 1.01 12.48
CA LYS A 25 8.91 0.28 13.32
C LYS A 25 9.47 -1.08 13.76
N THR A 26 10.15 -1.80 12.86
CA THR A 26 10.80 -3.08 13.19
C THR A 26 11.88 -2.91 14.25
N GLN A 27 12.71 -1.87 14.16
CA GLN A 27 13.76 -1.60 15.15
C GLN A 27 13.18 -1.20 16.51
N ARG A 28 12.15 -0.34 16.54
CA ARG A 28 11.56 0.19 17.78
C ARG A 28 10.69 -0.84 18.52
N LYS A 29 9.98 -1.72 17.80
CA LYS A 29 8.99 -2.65 18.38
C LYS A 29 9.52 -4.07 18.63
N THR A 30 10.76 -4.37 18.23
CA THR A 30 11.37 -5.69 18.47
C THR A 30 12.64 -5.56 19.30
N PRO A 31 12.99 -6.54 20.15
CA PRO A 31 14.21 -6.49 20.95
C PRO A 31 15.45 -6.34 20.05
N THR A 32 16.45 -5.58 20.50
CA THR A 32 17.63 -5.19 19.69
C THR A 32 18.93 -5.87 20.12
N VAL A 33 19.06 -6.20 21.40
CA VAL A 33 20.30 -6.76 21.97
C VAL A 33 20.30 -8.28 21.92
N ILE A 34 21.42 -8.85 21.44
CA ILE A 34 21.67 -10.30 21.41
C ILE A 34 23.16 -10.58 21.50
N HIS A 35 23.55 -11.58 22.30
CA HIS A 35 24.95 -11.97 22.52
C HIS A 35 25.26 -13.34 21.88
N LYS A 36 26.54 -13.56 21.55
CA LYS A 36 27.01 -14.78 20.86
C LYS A 36 26.89 -16.04 21.73
N GLN A 37 26.95 -15.89 23.05
CA GLN A 37 26.92 -16.97 24.04
C GLN A 37 25.51 -17.56 24.26
N TYR A 38 24.47 -16.95 23.69
CA TYR A 38 23.10 -17.44 23.84
C TYR A 38 22.88 -18.75 23.09
N ARG A 39 22.01 -19.61 23.63
CA ARG A 39 21.58 -20.85 22.97
C ARG A 39 21.09 -20.55 21.55
N ILE A 40 21.49 -21.38 20.58
CA ILE A 40 21.19 -21.15 19.16
C ILE A 40 19.68 -21.00 18.88
N GLY A 41 18.82 -21.72 19.61
CA GLY A 41 17.37 -21.58 19.52
C GLY A 41 16.88 -20.14 19.80
N ARG A 42 17.45 -19.47 20.81
CA ARG A 42 17.14 -18.07 21.13
C ARG A 42 17.61 -17.12 20.03
N ILE A 43 18.80 -17.38 19.46
CA ILE A 43 19.35 -16.59 18.35
C ILE A 43 18.47 -16.71 17.10
N ARG A 44 18.08 -17.93 16.72
CA ARG A 44 17.18 -18.18 15.59
C ARG A 44 15.84 -17.47 15.79
N HIS A 45 15.24 -17.63 16.97
CA HIS A 45 13.96 -16.98 17.30
C HIS A 45 14.06 -15.45 17.23
N PHE A 46 15.14 -14.86 17.74
CA PHE A 46 15.37 -13.42 17.69
C PHE A 46 15.36 -12.87 16.25
N TYR A 47 16.11 -13.49 15.33
CA TYR A 47 16.16 -13.03 13.94
C TYR A 47 14.90 -13.39 13.16
N MET A 48 14.28 -14.55 13.43
CA MET A 48 13.01 -14.94 12.84
C MET A 48 11.90 -13.95 13.20
N ARG A 49 11.83 -13.51 14.46
CA ARG A 49 10.88 -12.49 14.92
C ARG A 49 11.06 -11.18 14.16
N LYS A 50 12.30 -10.74 13.89
CA LYS A 50 12.55 -9.52 13.11
C LYS A 50 12.07 -9.64 11.66
N VAL A 51 12.34 -10.77 10.99
CA VAL A 51 11.89 -11.00 9.61
C VAL A 51 10.35 -11.07 9.54
N LYS A 52 9.72 -11.79 10.47
CA LYS A 52 8.26 -11.93 10.52
C LYS A 52 7.56 -10.61 10.87
N PHE A 53 8.10 -9.84 11.81
CA PHE A 53 7.54 -8.54 12.16
C PHE A 53 7.59 -7.56 10.97
N ALA A 54 8.71 -7.54 10.24
CA ALA A 54 8.83 -6.71 9.03
C ALA A 54 7.83 -7.16 7.95
N GLN A 55 7.73 -8.46 7.69
CA GLN A 55 6.75 -9.02 6.75
C GLN A 55 5.32 -8.62 7.11
N GLN A 56 4.90 -8.81 8.36
CA GLN A 56 3.55 -8.43 8.79
C GLN A 56 3.31 -6.93 8.57
N THR A 57 4.28 -6.08 8.91
CA THR A 57 4.14 -4.64 8.74
C THR A 57 4.02 -4.23 7.27
N PHE A 58 4.79 -4.84 6.36
CA PHE A 58 4.63 -4.64 4.91
C PHE A 58 3.25 -5.13 4.45
N HIS A 59 2.86 -6.34 4.85
CA HIS A 59 1.60 -6.96 4.48
C HIS A 59 0.39 -6.11 4.90
N ASP A 60 0.35 -5.65 6.15
CA ASP A 60 -0.75 -4.84 6.69
C ASP A 60 -0.90 -3.54 5.91
N LYS A 61 0.20 -2.82 5.67
CA LYS A 61 0.18 -1.56 4.94
C LYS A 61 -0.21 -1.73 3.47
N LEU A 62 0.29 -2.76 2.79
CA LEU A 62 -0.08 -3.05 1.41
C LEU A 62 -1.54 -3.48 1.30
N THR A 63 -2.03 -4.26 2.26
CA THR A 63 -3.44 -4.68 2.32
C THR A 63 -4.34 -3.48 2.58
N GLN A 64 -3.94 -2.57 3.46
CA GLN A 64 -4.68 -1.32 3.70
C GLN A 64 -4.82 -0.51 2.42
N ILE A 65 -3.74 -0.33 1.65
CA ILE A 65 -3.81 0.34 0.34
C ILE A 65 -4.78 -0.39 -0.60
N LEU A 66 -4.68 -1.73 -0.73
CA LEU A 66 -5.55 -2.49 -1.64
C LEU A 66 -7.03 -2.47 -1.25
N THR A 67 -7.35 -2.27 0.03
CA THR A 67 -8.72 -2.30 0.55
C THR A 67 -9.36 -0.91 0.61
N ASP A 68 -8.56 0.13 0.86
CA ASP A 68 -9.05 1.51 0.89
C ASP A 68 -9.43 2.03 -0.50
N PHE A 69 -8.71 1.60 -1.55
CA PHE A 69 -8.96 2.04 -2.92
C PHE A 69 -10.22 1.38 -3.51
N PRO A 70 -11.12 2.15 -4.14
CA PRO A 70 -12.35 1.60 -4.71
C PRO A 70 -12.05 0.65 -5.87
N LYS A 71 -12.72 -0.51 -5.88
CA LYS A 71 -12.71 -1.42 -7.02
C LYS A 71 -13.68 -0.91 -8.08
N LEU A 72 -13.15 -0.52 -9.24
CA LEU A 72 -13.95 0.09 -10.32
C LEU A 72 -15.08 -0.80 -10.85
N GLU A 73 -15.02 -2.11 -10.65
CA GLU A 73 -16.05 -3.08 -11.08
C GLU A 73 -17.23 -3.19 -10.10
N GLU A 74 -17.03 -2.83 -8.84
CA GLU A 74 -18.06 -2.93 -7.78
C GLU A 74 -18.72 -1.57 -7.51
N VAL A 75 -18.25 -0.51 -8.17
CA VAL A 75 -18.74 0.86 -8.01
C VAL A 75 -19.80 1.15 -9.08
N HIS A 76 -20.76 2.04 -8.75
CA HIS A 76 -21.82 2.45 -9.66
C HIS A 76 -21.27 2.91 -11.03
N PRO A 77 -21.90 2.56 -12.17
CA PRO A 77 -21.41 2.87 -13.52
C PRO A 77 -21.00 4.33 -13.73
N PHE A 78 -21.80 5.29 -13.24
CA PHE A 78 -21.46 6.73 -13.25
C PHE A 78 -20.05 7.02 -12.72
N TYR A 79 -19.72 6.46 -11.55
CA TYR A 79 -18.41 6.65 -10.96
C TYR A 79 -17.35 5.81 -11.68
N ALA A 80 -17.66 4.59 -12.11
CA ALA A 80 -16.72 3.77 -12.88
C ALA A 80 -16.27 4.47 -14.17
N ASP A 81 -17.20 5.09 -14.91
CA ASP A 81 -16.92 5.83 -16.14
C ASP A 81 -16.19 7.14 -15.85
N LEU A 82 -16.58 7.87 -14.79
CA LEU A 82 -15.86 9.07 -14.35
C LEU A 82 -14.40 8.74 -14.01
N MET A 83 -14.16 7.64 -13.30
CA MET A 83 -12.81 7.17 -12.96
C MET A 83 -12.01 6.79 -14.21
N ASN A 84 -12.67 6.14 -15.18
CA ASN A 84 -12.03 5.76 -16.44
C ASN A 84 -11.53 7.00 -17.20
N VAL A 85 -12.36 8.04 -17.30
CA VAL A 85 -12.00 9.30 -17.98
C VAL A 85 -10.89 10.06 -17.24
N LEU A 86 -10.92 10.07 -15.90
CA LEU A 86 -9.96 10.85 -15.11
C LEU A 86 -8.60 10.17 -14.92
N TYR A 87 -8.57 8.85 -14.75
CA TYR A 87 -7.38 8.15 -14.23
C TYR A 87 -6.83 7.05 -15.12
N ASP A 88 -7.49 6.75 -16.24
CA ASP A 88 -7.28 5.55 -17.05
C ASP A 88 -7.47 4.26 -16.22
N LYS A 89 -8.57 3.55 -16.50
CA LYS A 89 -8.95 2.33 -15.79
C LYS A 89 -7.86 1.26 -15.86
N ASP A 90 -7.14 1.15 -16.97
CA ASP A 90 -6.15 0.10 -17.16
C ASP A 90 -4.89 0.41 -16.35
N HIS A 91 -4.43 1.66 -16.37
CA HIS A 91 -3.31 2.08 -15.53
C HIS A 91 -3.62 1.95 -14.03
N TYR A 92 -4.84 2.32 -13.62
CA TYR A 92 -5.30 2.16 -12.24
C TYR A 92 -5.28 0.71 -11.77
N LYS A 93 -5.86 -0.20 -12.55
CA LYS A 93 -5.87 -1.64 -12.25
C LYS A 93 -4.46 -2.24 -12.23
N LEU A 94 -3.61 -1.84 -13.18
CA LEU A 94 -2.24 -2.31 -13.26
C LEU A 94 -1.43 -1.88 -12.03
N ALA A 95 -1.58 -0.62 -11.58
CA ALA A 95 -0.93 -0.13 -10.36
C ALA A 95 -1.35 -0.94 -9.12
N LEU A 96 -2.66 -1.15 -8.91
CA LEU A 96 -3.14 -1.98 -7.79
C LEU A 96 -2.70 -3.45 -7.92
N GLY A 97 -2.67 -4.00 -9.13
CA GLY A 97 -2.18 -5.35 -9.41
C GLY A 97 -0.70 -5.52 -9.05
N GLN A 98 0.13 -4.51 -9.35
CA GLN A 98 1.54 -4.48 -8.97
C GLN A 98 1.71 -4.44 -7.43
N ILE A 99 0.89 -3.67 -6.72
CA ILE A 99 0.88 -3.63 -5.24
C ILE A 99 0.48 -4.99 -4.66
N ASN A 100 -0.55 -5.65 -5.22
CA ASN A 100 -0.94 -6.98 -4.78
C ASN A 100 0.15 -8.03 -5.03
N THR A 101 0.81 -7.95 -6.18
CA THR A 101 1.95 -8.82 -6.49
C THR A 101 3.11 -8.58 -5.52
N ALA A 102 3.41 -7.32 -5.20
CA ALA A 102 4.43 -6.95 -4.22
C ALA A 102 4.17 -7.57 -2.85
N ARG A 103 2.92 -7.53 -2.38
CA ARG A 103 2.48 -8.12 -1.12
C ARG A 103 2.79 -9.61 -1.06
N HIS A 104 2.39 -10.36 -2.10
CA HIS A 104 2.68 -11.79 -2.21
C HIS A 104 4.18 -12.10 -2.28
N LEU A 105 4.96 -11.30 -3.01
CA LEU A 105 6.41 -11.48 -3.08
C LEU A 105 7.08 -11.28 -1.72
N VAL A 106 6.66 -10.28 -0.94
CA VAL A 106 7.17 -10.04 0.41
C VAL A 106 6.86 -11.22 1.34
N ASP A 107 5.64 -11.75 1.28
CA ASP A 107 5.22 -12.91 2.08
C ASP A 107 6.03 -14.17 1.74
N ASN A 108 6.27 -14.41 0.45
CA ASN A 108 7.09 -15.53 -0.03
C ASN A 108 8.55 -15.41 0.43
N VAL A 109 9.16 -14.22 0.29
CA VAL A 109 10.51 -13.97 0.81
C VAL A 109 10.58 -14.25 2.31
N ALA A 110 9.62 -13.77 3.09
CA ALA A 110 9.61 -14.02 4.53
C ALA A 110 9.49 -15.50 4.87
N LYS A 111 8.65 -16.25 4.14
CA LYS A 111 8.44 -17.68 4.32
C LYS A 111 9.74 -18.46 4.08
N ASP A 112 10.45 -18.16 3.00
CA ASP A 112 11.68 -18.83 2.64
C ASP A 112 12.83 -18.52 3.61
N TYR A 113 13.04 -17.24 3.94
CA TYR A 113 14.08 -16.89 4.92
C TYR A 113 13.78 -17.38 6.33
N SER A 114 12.50 -17.49 6.70
CA SER A 114 12.12 -18.12 7.98
C SER A 114 12.45 -19.61 7.98
N ARG A 115 12.29 -20.31 6.84
CA ARG A 115 12.71 -21.71 6.70
C ARG A 115 14.22 -21.85 6.81
N LEU A 116 14.99 -21.00 6.12
CA LEU A 116 16.46 -21.00 6.18
C LEU A 116 17.01 -20.70 7.58
N LEU A 117 16.38 -19.76 8.31
CA LEU A 117 16.78 -19.41 9.68
C LEU A 117 16.64 -20.57 10.68
N LYS A 118 15.79 -21.57 10.40
CA LYS A 118 15.68 -22.78 11.25
C LYS A 118 16.98 -23.57 11.30
N TYR A 119 17.80 -23.49 10.26
CA TYR A 119 19.06 -24.23 10.12
C TYR A 119 20.30 -23.35 10.34
N GLY A 120 20.14 -22.11 10.82
CA GLY A 120 21.28 -21.24 11.13
C GLY A 120 22.13 -21.79 12.28
N ASP A 121 23.43 -21.98 12.04
CA ASP A 121 24.41 -22.57 12.97
C ASP A 121 25.02 -21.54 13.94
N SER A 122 25.07 -20.28 13.54
CA SER A 122 25.85 -19.23 14.21
C SER A 122 25.12 -17.89 14.23
N LEU A 123 25.52 -17.02 15.16
CA LEU A 123 25.02 -15.64 15.22
C LEU A 123 25.29 -14.88 13.92
N TYR A 124 26.46 -15.08 13.32
CA TYR A 124 26.86 -14.42 12.08
C TYR A 124 25.95 -14.85 10.91
N ARG A 125 25.75 -16.16 10.71
CA ARG A 125 24.90 -16.68 9.63
C ARG A 125 23.45 -16.20 9.77
N CYS A 126 22.89 -16.24 10.99
CA CYS A 126 21.54 -15.72 11.25
C CYS A 126 21.44 -14.20 10.99
N LYS A 127 22.47 -13.42 11.35
CA LYS A 127 22.52 -11.97 11.07
C LYS A 127 22.52 -11.68 9.57
N GLN A 128 23.30 -12.44 8.79
CA GLN A 128 23.36 -12.30 7.34
C GLN A 128 22.03 -12.68 6.68
N LEU A 129 21.42 -13.80 7.09
CA LEU A 129 20.09 -14.22 6.61
C LEU A 129 19.04 -13.13 6.87
N LYS A 130 19.03 -12.53 8.06
CA LYS A 130 18.14 -11.41 8.37
C LYS A 130 18.41 -10.20 7.47
N LYS A 131 19.68 -9.82 7.26
CA LYS A 131 20.04 -8.69 6.39
C LYS A 131 19.58 -8.93 4.96
N ALA A 132 19.80 -10.13 4.43
CA ALA A 132 19.36 -10.51 3.09
C ALA A 132 17.83 -10.50 2.94
N ALA A 133 17.10 -11.05 3.93
CA ALA A 133 15.64 -11.04 3.92
C ALA A 133 15.06 -9.63 3.86
N LEU A 134 15.48 -8.74 4.77
CA LEU A 134 15.03 -7.35 4.80
C LEU A 134 15.46 -6.59 3.54
N GLY A 135 16.69 -6.82 3.07
CA GLY A 135 17.19 -6.24 1.83
C GLY A 135 16.30 -6.59 0.63
N ARG A 136 15.94 -7.87 0.46
CA ARG A 136 15.06 -8.30 -0.63
C ARG A 136 13.66 -7.71 -0.53
N MET A 137 13.09 -7.62 0.67
CA MET A 137 11.80 -6.95 0.88
C MET A 137 11.87 -5.46 0.48
N CYS A 138 12.93 -4.76 0.86
CA CYS A 138 13.14 -3.37 0.47
C CYS A 138 13.35 -3.23 -1.05
N THR A 139 14.09 -4.12 -1.70
CA THR A 139 14.27 -4.10 -3.16
C THR A 139 12.94 -4.30 -3.89
N ILE A 140 12.08 -5.21 -3.42
CA ILE A 140 10.73 -5.37 -3.94
C ILE A 140 9.99 -4.03 -3.84
N MET A 141 9.99 -3.38 -2.67
CA MET A 141 9.29 -2.09 -2.54
C MET A 141 9.89 -0.95 -3.36
N LYS A 142 11.21 -0.93 -3.58
CA LYS A 142 11.88 0.08 -4.43
C LYS A 142 11.44 0.01 -5.89
N ARG A 143 11.14 -1.18 -6.40
CA ARG A 143 10.67 -1.35 -7.78
C ARG A 143 9.26 -0.78 -8.00
N GLN A 144 8.49 -0.55 -6.93
CA GLN A 144 7.08 -0.14 -6.95
C GLN A 144 6.94 1.38 -6.81
N LYS A 145 8.03 2.14 -6.99
CA LYS A 145 8.08 3.59 -6.82
C LYS A 145 7.01 4.31 -7.65
N GLN A 146 6.95 4.03 -8.95
CA GLN A 146 6.04 4.69 -9.88
C GLN A 146 4.56 4.42 -9.52
N SER A 147 4.22 3.18 -9.20
CA SER A 147 2.86 2.79 -8.83
C SER A 147 2.40 3.48 -7.53
N LEU A 148 3.28 3.60 -6.53
CA LEU A 148 2.96 4.30 -5.27
C LEU A 148 2.79 5.81 -5.49
N GLU A 149 3.64 6.44 -6.30
CA GLU A 149 3.54 7.86 -6.63
C GLU A 149 2.23 8.16 -7.38
N TYR A 150 1.89 7.33 -8.37
CA TYR A 150 0.62 7.41 -9.09
C TYR A 150 -0.59 7.24 -8.15
N LEU A 151 -0.59 6.21 -7.30
CA LEU A 151 -1.70 5.97 -6.37
C LEU A 151 -1.89 7.14 -5.39
N GLU A 152 -0.82 7.78 -4.92
CA GLU A 152 -0.94 8.97 -4.06
C GLU A 152 -1.54 10.17 -4.80
N GLN A 153 -1.16 10.39 -6.06
CA GLN A 153 -1.77 11.44 -6.89
C GLN A 153 -3.27 11.18 -7.11
N VAL A 154 -3.63 9.94 -7.45
CA VAL A 154 -5.03 9.52 -7.60
C VAL A 154 -5.78 9.76 -6.31
N ARG A 155 -5.24 9.33 -5.15
CA ARG A 155 -5.85 9.54 -3.83
C ARG A 155 -6.12 11.02 -3.52
N GLN A 156 -5.12 11.88 -3.77
CA GLN A 156 -5.25 13.32 -3.52
C GLN A 156 -6.37 13.92 -4.39
N HIS A 157 -6.43 13.56 -5.68
CA HIS A 157 -7.48 14.03 -6.57
C HIS A 157 -8.86 13.48 -6.17
N LEU A 158 -8.96 12.18 -5.86
CA LEU A 158 -10.18 11.51 -5.40
C LEU A 158 -10.78 12.18 -4.16
N SER A 159 -9.93 12.59 -3.21
CA SER A 159 -10.37 13.24 -1.98
C SER A 159 -11.10 14.59 -2.21
N ARG A 160 -10.88 15.22 -3.37
CA ARG A 160 -11.47 16.50 -3.76
C ARG A 160 -12.74 16.35 -4.60
N LEU A 161 -13.07 15.14 -5.07
CA LEU A 161 -14.26 14.92 -5.87
C LEU A 161 -15.53 15.18 -5.05
N PRO A 162 -16.52 15.89 -5.64
CA PRO A 162 -17.81 16.06 -4.99
C PRO A 162 -18.52 14.71 -4.87
N SER A 163 -19.35 14.60 -3.84
CA SER A 163 -20.17 13.42 -3.64
C SER A 163 -21.51 13.63 -4.33
N ILE A 164 -21.83 12.78 -5.31
CA ILE A 164 -23.02 12.86 -6.14
C ILE A 164 -23.74 11.51 -5.98
N ASP A 165 -25.01 11.55 -5.58
CA ASP A 165 -25.83 10.34 -5.48
C ASP A 165 -26.62 10.16 -6.78
N PRO A 166 -26.28 9.16 -7.62
CA PRO A 166 -26.90 8.98 -8.93
C PRO A 166 -28.39 8.61 -8.87
N ASN A 167 -28.89 8.17 -7.71
CA ASN A 167 -30.27 7.74 -7.55
C ASN A 167 -31.20 8.87 -7.04
N THR A 168 -30.63 10.02 -6.68
CA THR A 168 -31.39 11.14 -6.13
C THR A 168 -31.84 12.12 -7.21
N ARG A 169 -32.92 12.88 -6.93
CA ARG A 169 -33.41 13.93 -7.84
C ARG A 169 -32.29 14.94 -8.11
N THR A 170 -31.81 14.95 -9.34
CA THR A 170 -30.66 15.76 -9.76
C THR A 170 -31.08 16.64 -10.94
N LEU A 171 -30.67 17.91 -10.93
CA LEU A 171 -30.82 18.83 -12.06
C LEU A 171 -29.45 19.04 -12.70
N LEU A 172 -29.33 18.74 -14.00
CA LEU A 172 -28.10 18.97 -14.76
C LEU A 172 -28.23 20.26 -15.57
N ILE A 173 -27.23 21.14 -15.47
CA ILE A 173 -27.17 22.39 -16.24
C ILE A 173 -26.12 22.24 -17.34
N CYS A 174 -26.58 22.08 -18.58
CA CYS A 174 -25.73 21.94 -19.77
C CYS A 174 -25.79 23.19 -20.65
N GLY A 175 -24.72 23.48 -21.39
CA GLY A 175 -24.66 24.60 -22.35
C GLY A 175 -23.23 24.92 -22.77
N PHE A 176 -23.08 25.75 -23.80
CA PHE A 176 -21.77 26.15 -24.34
C PHE A 176 -20.88 26.85 -23.30
N PRO A 177 -19.54 26.81 -23.44
CA PRO A 177 -18.64 27.61 -22.61
C PRO A 177 -19.10 29.07 -22.50
N ASN A 178 -18.94 29.68 -21.33
CA ASN A 178 -19.21 31.10 -21.06
C ASN A 178 -20.68 31.59 -21.20
N VAL A 179 -21.69 30.70 -21.29
CA VAL A 179 -23.13 31.11 -21.36
C VAL A 179 -23.81 31.43 -20.01
N GLY A 180 -23.05 31.57 -18.92
CA GLY A 180 -23.60 31.93 -17.59
C GLY A 180 -24.10 30.78 -16.71
N LYS A 181 -23.80 29.52 -17.07
CA LYS A 181 -24.18 28.30 -16.31
C LYS A 181 -23.81 28.38 -14.82
N SER A 182 -22.55 28.75 -14.54
CA SER A 182 -22.05 28.84 -13.17
C SER A 182 -22.68 30.01 -12.40
N SER A 183 -23.00 31.10 -13.09
CA SER A 183 -23.72 32.24 -12.50
C SER A 183 -25.15 31.89 -12.13
N PHE A 184 -25.80 30.98 -12.88
CA PHE A 184 -27.12 30.47 -12.53
C PHE A 184 -27.11 29.59 -11.28
N ILE A 185 -26.03 28.81 -11.05
CA ILE A 185 -25.88 27.97 -9.84
C ILE A 185 -25.68 28.83 -8.57
N ASN A 186 -25.01 29.97 -8.71
CA ASN A 186 -24.67 30.85 -7.57
C ASN A 186 -25.76 31.89 -7.24
N LYS A 187 -26.82 31.99 -8.04
CA LYS A 187 -27.97 32.87 -7.78
C LYS A 187 -29.06 32.09 -7.04
#